data_AF-A0A955JX36-F1
#
_entry.id   AF-A0A955JX36-F1
#
_cell.length_a   1.000
_cell.length_b   1.000
_cell.length_c   1.000
_cell.angle_alpha   90.00
_cell.angle_beta   90.00
_cell.angle_gamma   90.00
#
_symmetry.space_group_name_H-M   'P 1'
#
loop_
_entity.id
_entity.type
_entity.pdbx_description
1 polymer ?
#
loop_
_entity_poly.entity_id
_entity_poly.type
_entity_poly.pdbx_seq_one_letter_code
_entity_poly.pdbx_strand_id
1 'polypeptide(L)'
;MNNNFLVPLIADGLIFVIVLIGIYTLIRYIPKKQRYATYCCVLMAGLTSLLIAKLAGAIYQPSEVRPFVELGVSPQAAYIDNPGFPSDHVLFAAAITFAVLFAAKQRKLGLLLAGLTVLMGIGRVLALVHTPTDILGGILFAAIGALWYFQLPRFKTAKAHK
;
A
#
# COMPACT_ATOMS: atom_id res chain seq x y z
N MET A 1 -25.82 -13.14 -12.01
CA MET A 1 -24.34 -13.34 -12.05
C MET A 1 -23.86 -13.29 -10.63
N ASN A 2 -23.23 -14.36 -10.12
CA ASN A 2 -22.83 -14.47 -8.71
C ASN A 2 -21.95 -13.28 -8.29
N ASN A 3 -22.41 -12.49 -7.33
CA ASN A 3 -21.62 -11.42 -6.70
C ASN A 3 -20.37 -11.96 -5.97
N ASN A 4 -20.22 -13.28 -5.83
CA ASN A 4 -19.15 -13.93 -5.08
C ASN A 4 -17.77 -13.87 -5.74
N PHE A 5 -17.65 -13.65 -7.06
CA PHE A 5 -16.34 -13.60 -7.73
C PHE A 5 -15.73 -12.20 -7.80
N LEU A 6 -16.59 -11.18 -7.91
CA LEU A 6 -16.14 -9.79 -8.11
C LEU A 6 -15.40 -9.24 -6.89
N VAL A 7 -15.88 -9.55 -5.68
CA VAL A 7 -15.30 -9.06 -4.43
C VAL A 7 -13.86 -9.57 -4.22
N PRO A 8 -13.57 -10.88 -4.27
CA PRO A 8 -12.19 -11.38 -4.17
C PRO A 8 -11.31 -10.93 -5.33
N LEU A 9 -11.85 -10.83 -6.55
CA LEU A 9 -11.09 -10.31 -7.70
C LEU A 9 -10.63 -8.87 -7.48
N ILE A 10 -11.48 -8.01 -6.90
CA ILE A 10 -11.12 -6.62 -6.58
C ILE A 10 -10.17 -6.56 -5.38
N ALA A 11 -10.45 -7.34 -4.34
CA ALA A 11 -9.68 -7.37 -3.10
C ALA A 11 -8.23 -7.88 -3.30
N ASP A 12 -8.07 -8.97 -4.05
CA ASP A 12 -6.80 -9.68 -4.17
C ASP A 12 -6.19 -9.52 -5.56
N GLY A 13 -7.00 -9.39 -6.62
CA GLY A 13 -6.52 -9.30 -8.01
C GLY A 13 -5.89 -7.94 -8.35
N LEU A 14 -6.41 -6.84 -7.78
CA LEU A 14 -5.90 -5.49 -8.08
C LEU A 14 -4.43 -5.29 -7.68
N ILE A 15 -3.93 -6.03 -6.69
CA ILE A 15 -2.53 -5.89 -6.26
C ILE A 15 -1.57 -6.23 -7.39
N PHE A 16 -1.88 -7.21 -8.23
CA PHE A 16 -1.04 -7.60 -9.36
C PHE A 16 -0.96 -6.47 -10.39
N VAL A 17 -2.09 -5.82 -10.68
CA VAL A 17 -2.14 -4.66 -11.59
C VAL A 17 -1.30 -3.50 -11.04
N ILE A 18 -1.44 -3.20 -9.74
CA ILE A 18 -0.67 -2.16 -9.06
C ILE A 18 0.84 -2.46 -9.11
N VAL A 19 1.23 -3.70 -8.84
CA VAL A 19 2.64 -4.14 -8.89
C VAL A 19 3.21 -4.03 -10.30
N LEU A 20 2.50 -4.50 -11.32
CA LEU A 20 2.97 -4.45 -12.71
C LEU A 20 3.18 -3.01 -13.19
N ILE A 21 2.21 -2.13 -12.94
CA ILE A 21 2.33 -0.70 -13.26
C ILE A 21 3.46 -0.07 -12.45
N GLY A 22 3.57 -0.41 -11.16
CA GLY A 22 4.62 0.07 -10.27
C GLY A 22 6.03 -0.27 -10.78
N ILE A 23 6.29 -1.55 -11.05
CA ILE A 23 7.57 -2.05 -11.58
C ILE A 23 7.90 -1.38 -12.91
N TYR A 24 6.94 -1.37 -13.84
CA TYR A 24 7.10 -0.70 -15.14
C TYR A 24 7.52 0.76 -14.95
N THR A 25 6.83 1.47 -14.06
CA THR A 25 7.05 2.90 -13.83
C THR A 25 8.42 3.17 -13.21
N LEU A 26 8.81 2.39 -12.20
CA LEU A 26 10.09 2.52 -11.53
C LEU A 26 11.25 2.24 -12.50
N ILE A 27 11.15 1.21 -13.34
CA ILE A 27 12.20 0.88 -14.32
C ILE A 27 12.28 1.94 -15.42
N ARG A 28 11.13 2.37 -15.95
CA ARG A 28 11.05 3.23 -17.14
C ARG A 28 11.40 4.69 -16.86
N TYR A 29 11.00 5.21 -15.71
CA TYR A 29 11.04 6.66 -15.44
C TYR A 29 12.15 7.07 -14.46
N ILE A 30 12.79 6.12 -13.74
CA ILE A 30 13.95 6.44 -12.90
C ILE A 30 15.23 6.51 -13.76
N PRO A 31 15.92 7.66 -13.84
CA PRO A 31 17.13 7.83 -14.63
C PRO A 31 18.28 6.94 -14.13
N LYS A 32 19.01 6.32 -15.07
CA LYS A 32 20.08 5.33 -14.81
C LYS A 32 21.06 5.77 -13.72
N LYS A 33 21.55 7.01 -13.77
CA LYS A 33 22.51 7.57 -12.80
C LYS A 33 22.03 7.60 -11.34
N GLN A 34 20.73 7.51 -11.10
CA GLN A 34 20.15 7.59 -9.74
C GLN A 34 19.38 6.32 -9.34
N ARG A 35 19.39 5.27 -10.19
CA ARG A 35 18.61 4.05 -9.95
C ARG A 35 18.98 3.38 -8.63
N TYR A 36 20.27 3.16 -8.38
CA TYR A 36 20.72 2.51 -7.15
C TYR A 36 20.21 3.23 -5.90
N ALA A 37 20.53 4.52 -5.76
CA ALA A 37 20.08 5.33 -4.62
C ALA A 37 18.55 5.37 -4.49
N THR A 38 17.83 5.47 -5.62
CA THR A 38 16.35 5.50 -5.60
C THR A 38 15.76 4.15 -5.17
N TYR A 39 16.31 3.03 -5.66
CA TYR A 39 15.83 1.71 -5.30
C TYR A 39 16.14 1.34 -3.85
N CYS A 40 17.32 1.72 -3.34
CA CYS A 40 17.63 1.62 -1.91
C CYS A 40 16.62 2.43 -1.10
N CYS A 41 16.29 3.66 -1.53
CA CYS A 41 15.30 4.50 -0.86
C CYS A 41 13.89 3.89 -0.88
N VAL A 42 13.45 3.32 -2.01
CA VAL A 42 12.17 2.59 -2.11
C VAL A 42 12.16 1.37 -1.20
N LEU A 43 13.25 0.61 -1.15
CA LEU A 43 13.39 -0.54 -0.26
C LEU A 43 13.28 -0.11 1.21
N MET A 44 14.03 0.92 1.61
CA MET A 44 13.99 1.45 2.97
C MET A 44 12.61 2.00 3.33
N ALA A 45 11.94 2.69 2.41
CA ALA A 45 10.56 3.13 2.59
C ALA A 45 9.62 1.94 2.87
N GLY A 46 9.74 0.87 2.10
CA GLY A 46 8.96 -0.36 2.29
C GLY A 46 9.25 -1.04 3.63
N LEU A 47 10.53 -1.23 3.96
CA LEU A 47 10.95 -1.86 5.22
C LEU A 47 10.51 -1.05 6.44
N THR A 48 10.64 0.28 6.40
CA THR A 48 10.15 1.16 7.48
C THR A 48 8.63 1.08 7.60
N SER A 49 7.90 1.08 6.48
CA SER A 49 6.43 0.92 6.50
C SER A 49 6.02 -0.38 7.18
N LEU A 50 6.64 -1.50 6.77
CA LEU A 50 6.39 -2.82 7.33
C LEU A 50 6.76 -2.90 8.81
N LEU A 51 7.92 -2.39 9.20
CA LEU A 51 8.38 -2.41 10.59
C LEU A 51 7.38 -1.67 11.49
N ILE A 52 7.01 -0.44 11.13
CA ILE A 52 6.09 0.37 11.94
C ILE A 52 4.70 -0.27 11.97
N ALA A 53 4.22 -0.82 10.85
CA ALA A 53 2.95 -1.54 10.80
C ALA A 53 2.94 -2.77 11.70
N LYS A 54 4.00 -3.58 11.71
CA LYS A 54 4.09 -4.76 12.58
C LYS A 54 4.23 -4.40 14.05
N LEU A 55 4.99 -3.35 14.37
CA LEU A 55 5.04 -2.82 15.74
C LEU A 55 3.68 -2.29 16.20
N ALA A 56 2.99 -1.52 15.35
CA ALA A 56 1.68 -0.98 15.64
C ALA A 56 0.63 -2.09 15.80
N GLY A 57 0.61 -3.09 14.93
CA GLY A 57 -0.28 -4.25 15.05
C GLY A 57 0.02 -5.14 16.26
N ALA A 58 1.27 -5.17 16.73
CA ALA A 58 1.64 -5.88 17.96
C ALA A 58 1.21 -5.14 19.24
N ILE A 59 1.13 -3.80 19.20
CA ILE A 59 0.72 -2.97 20.34
C ILE A 59 -0.81 -2.78 20.36
N TYR A 60 -1.37 -2.48 19.19
CA TYR A 60 -2.78 -2.30 18.96
C TYR A 60 -3.29 -3.45 18.12
N GLN A 61 -3.75 -4.46 18.82
CA GLN A 61 -4.50 -5.56 18.25
C GLN A 61 -5.94 -5.35 18.71
N PRO A 62 -6.80 -4.68 17.92
CA PRO A 62 -8.19 -4.59 18.29
C PRO A 62 -8.70 -6.02 18.45
N SER A 63 -9.32 -6.29 19.59
CA SER A 63 -10.08 -7.51 19.89
C SER A 63 -11.28 -7.70 18.95
N GLU A 64 -11.47 -6.79 17.99
CA GLU A 64 -12.34 -6.97 16.83
C GLU A 64 -11.79 -8.11 15.97
N VAL A 65 -12.30 -9.29 16.28
CA VAL A 65 -12.33 -10.43 15.39
C VAL A 65 -12.76 -9.92 14.02
N ARG A 66 -11.96 -10.17 12.98
CA ARG A 66 -12.20 -9.67 11.61
C ARG A 66 -13.71 -9.73 11.27
N PRO A 67 -14.29 -8.79 10.51
CA PRO A 67 -15.74 -8.69 10.36
C PRO A 67 -16.45 -10.00 10.02
N PHE A 68 -15.82 -10.89 9.23
CA PHE A 68 -16.38 -12.21 8.94
C PHE A 68 -16.53 -13.12 10.17
N VAL A 69 -15.60 -13.05 11.14
CA VAL A 69 -15.64 -13.83 12.38
C VAL A 69 -16.70 -13.28 13.32
N GLU A 70 -16.78 -11.95 13.46
CA GLU A 70 -17.81 -11.30 14.29
C GLU A 70 -19.23 -11.62 13.76
N LEU A 71 -19.40 -11.62 12.44
CA LEU A 71 -20.68 -11.94 11.79
C LEU A 71 -20.96 -13.45 11.69
N GLY A 72 -20.00 -14.32 12.05
CA GLY A 72 -20.15 -15.78 11.92
C GLY A 72 -20.30 -16.26 10.47
N VAL A 73 -19.74 -15.53 9.50
CA VAL A 73 -19.81 -15.84 8.07
C VAL A 73 -18.45 -16.23 7.51
N SER A 74 -18.44 -16.84 6.31
CA SER A 74 -17.18 -17.13 5.62
C SER A 74 -16.53 -15.84 5.08
N PRO A 75 -15.18 -15.75 5.11
CA PRO A 75 -14.46 -14.65 4.47
C PRO A 75 -14.66 -14.72 2.95
N GLN A 76 -14.83 -13.55 2.32
CA GLN A 76 -15.05 -13.47 0.86
C GLN A 76 -13.78 -13.08 0.08
N ALA A 77 -12.61 -13.11 0.73
CA ALA A 77 -11.29 -12.91 0.12
C ALA A 77 -10.21 -13.65 0.92
N ALA A 78 -9.01 -13.76 0.35
CA ALA A 78 -7.89 -14.41 1.02
C ALA A 78 -7.48 -13.64 2.28
N TYR A 79 -7.28 -14.38 3.39
CA TYR A 79 -6.76 -13.85 4.63
C TYR A 79 -5.72 -14.79 5.24
N ILE A 80 -4.88 -14.24 6.11
CA ILE A 80 -3.95 -14.99 6.95
C ILE A 80 -4.48 -14.87 8.37
N ASP A 81 -4.35 -15.93 9.16
CA ASP A 81 -4.75 -15.93 10.57
C ASP A 81 -3.77 -15.11 11.42
N ASN A 82 -3.90 -13.79 11.29
CA ASN A 82 -3.09 -12.77 11.95
C ASN A 82 -3.98 -11.53 12.24
N PRO A 83 -3.54 -10.62 13.14
CA PRO A 83 -4.22 -9.36 13.38
C PRO A 83 -4.63 -8.65 12.08
N GLY A 84 -5.89 -8.18 12.02
CA GLY A 84 -6.42 -7.47 10.86
C GLY A 84 -5.80 -6.09 10.66
N PHE A 85 -5.38 -5.45 11.75
CA PHE A 85 -4.78 -4.12 11.75
C PHE A 85 -3.24 -4.17 11.71
N PRO A 86 -2.59 -3.34 10.88
CA PRO A 86 -3.14 -2.67 9.68
C PRO A 86 -3.23 -3.65 8.49
N SER A 87 -3.95 -3.25 7.43
CA SER A 87 -4.05 -4.09 6.23
C SER A 87 -2.73 -4.15 5.45
N ASP A 88 -2.08 -5.33 5.43
CA ASP A 88 -0.83 -5.58 4.69
C ASP A 88 -0.98 -5.34 3.17
N HIS A 89 -2.14 -5.68 2.58
CA HIS A 89 -2.39 -5.48 1.15
C HIS A 89 -2.41 -3.98 0.81
N VAL A 90 -3.16 -3.20 1.59
CA VAL A 90 -3.26 -1.75 1.38
C VAL A 90 -1.94 -1.07 1.67
N LEU A 91 -1.21 -1.49 2.71
CA LEU A 91 0.13 -0.99 3.00
C LEU A 91 1.06 -1.20 1.81
N PHE A 92 1.10 -2.41 1.24
CA PHE A 92 1.96 -2.71 0.11
C PHE A 92 1.58 -1.93 -1.15
N ALA A 93 0.28 -1.86 -1.47
CA ALA A 93 -0.23 -1.07 -2.59
C ALA A 93 0.05 0.44 -2.44
N ALA A 94 -0.14 0.98 -1.24
CA ALA A 94 0.16 2.38 -0.93
C ALA A 94 1.65 2.68 -1.01
N ALA A 95 2.53 1.78 -0.54
CA ALA A 95 3.98 1.93 -0.65
C ALA A 95 4.44 2.01 -2.12
N ILE A 96 3.89 1.16 -2.99
CA ILE A 96 4.14 1.23 -4.45
C ILE A 96 3.59 2.52 -5.04
N THR A 97 2.38 2.92 -4.67
CA THR A 97 1.76 4.19 -5.11
C THR A 97 2.64 5.37 -4.75
N PHE A 98 3.15 5.44 -3.52
CA PHE A 98 4.07 6.49 -3.07
C PHE A 98 5.43 6.42 -3.75
N ALA A 99 5.97 5.24 -4.03
CA ALA A 99 7.18 5.08 -4.84
C ALA A 99 7.00 5.69 -6.25
N VAL A 100 5.84 5.46 -6.86
CA VAL A 100 5.52 6.03 -8.19
C VAL A 100 5.35 7.56 -8.12
N LEU A 101 4.63 8.06 -7.12
CA LEU A 101 4.37 9.49 -6.94
C LEU A 101 5.63 10.29 -6.60
N PHE A 102 6.48 9.77 -5.71
CA PHE A 102 7.58 10.52 -5.13
C PHE A 102 8.95 10.11 -5.68
N ALA A 103 9.25 8.81 -5.80
CA ALA A 103 10.53 8.35 -6.34
C ALA A 103 10.58 8.46 -7.88
N ALA A 104 9.56 7.98 -8.60
CA ALA A 104 9.50 8.10 -10.06
C ALA A 104 8.91 9.43 -10.55
N LYS A 105 8.28 10.21 -9.66
CA LYS A 105 7.63 11.51 -9.95
C LYS A 105 6.57 11.44 -11.07
N GLN A 106 5.93 10.30 -11.25
CA GLN A 106 4.89 10.12 -12.26
C GLN A 106 3.51 10.39 -11.68
N ARG A 107 3.08 11.66 -11.68
CA ARG A 107 1.80 12.09 -11.08
C ARG A 107 0.58 11.37 -11.65
N LYS A 108 0.48 11.25 -12.98
CA LYS A 108 -0.67 10.61 -13.64
C LYS A 108 -0.80 9.13 -13.24
N LEU A 109 0.30 8.37 -13.35
CA LEU A 109 0.32 6.96 -12.98
C LEU A 109 0.15 6.77 -11.48
N GLY A 110 0.74 7.64 -10.66
CA GLY A 110 0.59 7.60 -9.21
C GLY A 110 -0.84 7.89 -8.74
N LEU A 111 -1.55 8.83 -9.36
CA LEU A 111 -2.96 9.08 -9.07
C LEU A 111 -3.87 7.92 -9.52
N LEU A 112 -3.56 7.31 -10.67
CA LEU A 112 -4.22 6.07 -11.09
C LEU A 112 -4.03 4.96 -10.05
N LEU A 113 -2.79 4.72 -9.61
CA LEU A 113 -2.48 3.72 -8.58
C LEU A 113 -3.13 4.03 -7.23
N ALA A 114 -3.23 5.30 -6.85
CA ALA A 114 -3.95 5.72 -5.65
C ALA A 114 -5.44 5.35 -5.75
N GLY A 115 -6.08 5.61 -6.89
CA GLY A 115 -7.45 5.19 -7.15
C GLY A 115 -7.63 3.67 -7.08
N LEU A 116 -6.72 2.90 -7.67
CA LEU A 116 -6.73 1.43 -7.59
C LEU A 116 -6.52 0.91 -6.17
N THR A 117 -5.65 1.57 -5.39
CA THR A 117 -5.39 1.21 -3.98
C THR A 117 -6.62 1.45 -3.12
N VAL A 118 -7.32 2.58 -3.32
CA VAL A 118 -8.59 2.86 -2.63
C VAL A 118 -9.66 1.86 -3.03
N LEU A 119 -9.81 1.56 -4.32
CA LEU A 119 -10.78 0.58 -4.81
C LEU A 119 -10.51 -0.83 -4.24
N MET A 120 -9.25 -1.25 -4.20
CA MET A 120 -8.83 -2.48 -3.56
C MET A 120 -9.18 -2.47 -2.07
N GLY A 121 -8.91 -1.37 -1.36
CA GLY A 121 -9.27 -1.21 0.05
C GLY A 121 -10.77 -1.36 0.31
N ILE A 122 -11.61 -0.76 -0.54
CA ILE A 122 -13.08 -0.96 -0.51
C ILE A 122 -13.42 -2.44 -0.72
N GLY A 123 -12.79 -3.10 -1.70
CA GLY A 123 -12.95 -4.54 -1.93
C GLY A 123 -12.63 -5.38 -0.69
N ARG A 124 -11.56 -5.05 0.05
CA ARG A 124 -11.16 -5.74 1.28
C ARG A 124 -12.18 -5.55 2.42
N VAL A 125 -12.81 -4.38 2.51
CA VAL A 125 -13.88 -4.12 3.48
C VAL A 125 -15.15 -4.87 3.11
N LEU A 126 -15.56 -4.82 1.83
CA LEU A 126 -16.70 -5.57 1.31
C LEU A 126 -16.52 -7.09 1.44
N ALA A 127 -15.27 -7.56 1.38
CA ALA A 127 -14.92 -8.96 1.59
C ALA A 127 -14.96 -9.39 3.06
N LEU A 128 -15.25 -8.47 3.99
CA LEU A 128 -15.33 -8.69 5.43
C LEU A 128 -14.01 -9.14 6.07
N VAL A 129 -12.88 -8.99 5.37
CA VAL A 129 -11.55 -9.40 5.87
C VAL A 129 -10.82 -8.29 6.61
N HIS A 130 -11.25 -7.04 6.44
CA HIS A 130 -10.67 -5.85 7.04
C HIS A 130 -11.74 -4.80 7.37
N THR A 131 -11.51 -4.00 8.41
CA THR A 131 -12.31 -2.82 8.74
C THR A 131 -11.79 -1.57 8.01
N PRO A 132 -12.56 -0.47 7.91
CA PRO A 132 -12.05 0.79 7.36
C PRO A 132 -10.81 1.33 8.11
N THR A 133 -10.69 1.07 9.42
CA THR A 133 -9.53 1.48 10.22
C THR A 133 -8.27 0.70 9.82
N ASP A 134 -8.38 -0.59 9.46
CA ASP A 134 -7.27 -1.37 8.91
C ASP A 134 -6.72 -0.76 7.61
N ILE A 135 -7.62 -0.30 6.73
CA ILE A 135 -7.28 0.33 5.45
C ILE A 135 -6.53 1.65 5.70
N LEU A 136 -7.07 2.51 6.58
CA LEU A 136 -6.45 3.78 6.94
C LEU A 136 -5.08 3.57 7.60
N GLY A 137 -4.94 2.57 8.48
CA GLY A 137 -3.67 2.18 9.07
C GLY A 137 -2.63 1.80 8.03
N GLY A 138 -3.02 0.97 7.04
CA GLY A 138 -2.12 0.57 5.96
C GLY A 138 -1.59 1.76 5.15
N ILE A 139 -2.46 2.71 4.79
CA ILE A 139 -2.07 3.93 4.07
C ILE A 139 -1.16 4.81 4.94
N LEU A 140 -1.52 4.99 6.21
CA LEU A 140 -0.77 5.82 7.16
C LEU A 140 0.67 5.32 7.32
N PHE A 141 0.85 4.03 7.60
CA PHE A 141 2.20 3.47 7.80
C PHE A 141 3.03 3.46 6.52
N ALA A 142 2.40 3.25 5.36
CA ALA A 142 3.06 3.45 4.07
C ALA A 142 3.51 4.91 3.86
N ALA A 143 2.73 5.89 4.32
CA ALA A 143 3.07 7.30 4.21
C ALA A 143 4.26 7.67 5.12
N ILE A 144 4.38 7.05 6.29
CA ILE A 144 5.56 7.21 7.16
C ILE A 144 6.82 6.67 6.45
N GLY A 145 6.74 5.50 5.81
CA GLY A 145 7.84 5.00 4.98
C GLY A 145 8.17 5.94 3.82
N ALA A 146 7.17 6.58 3.20
CA ALA A 146 7.37 7.52 2.10
C ALA A 146 8.21 8.75 2.49
N LEU A 147 8.40 9.05 3.78
CA LEU A 147 9.30 10.12 4.24
C LEU A 147 10.76 9.94 3.75
N TRP A 148 11.18 8.71 3.46
CA TRP A 148 12.49 8.43 2.88
C TRP A 148 12.73 9.17 1.55
N TYR A 149 11.67 9.42 0.75
CA TYR A 149 11.81 10.06 -0.56
C TYR A 149 12.27 11.52 -0.47
N PHE A 150 12.09 12.20 0.67
CA PHE A 150 12.62 13.55 0.89
C PHE A 150 14.15 13.61 0.92
N GLN A 151 14.82 12.48 1.15
CA GLN A 151 16.28 12.40 1.18
C GLN A 151 16.88 12.37 -0.22
N LEU A 152 16.10 12.04 -1.25
CA LEU A 152 16.58 11.97 -2.63
C LEU A 152 17.06 13.36 -3.10
N PRO A 153 18.20 13.46 -3.80
CA PRO A 153 18.81 14.74 -4.20
C PRO A 153 17.84 15.66 -4.97
N ARG A 154 16.91 15.05 -5.71
CA ARG A 154 15.90 15.72 -6.53
C ARG A 154 14.75 16.38 -5.74
N PHE A 155 14.70 16.21 -4.42
CA PHE A 155 13.80 16.94 -3.52
C PHE A 155 14.54 18.04 -2.74
N LYS A 156 15.85 17.90 -2.56
CA LYS A 156 16.69 18.91 -1.88
C LYS A 156 16.91 20.17 -2.73
N THR A 157 16.94 20.06 -4.06
CA THR A 157 17.14 21.21 -4.97
C THR A 157 15.98 22.20 -5.01
N ALA A 158 14.75 21.80 -4.64
CA ALA A 158 13.60 22.71 -4.58
C ALA A 158 13.65 23.69 -3.39
N LYS A 159 14.50 23.41 -2.39
CA LYS A 159 14.60 24.20 -1.15
C LYS A 159 15.78 25.19 -1.15
N ALA A 160 16.68 25.11 -2.12
CA ALA A 160 17.88 25.96 -2.20
C ALA A 160 17.68 27.27 -3.00
N HIS A 161 16.48 27.51 -3.54
CA HIS A 161 16.14 28.71 -4.32
C HIS A 161 14.95 29.51 -3.75
N LYS A 162 14.63 29.32 -2.48
CA LYS A 162 13.75 30.20 -1.70
C LYS A 162 14.53 30.71 -0.50
#